data_AF-A0A0C9TWX1-F1
#
_entry.id   AF-A0A0C9TWX1-F1
#
_cell.length_a   1.000
_cell.length_b   1.000
_cell.length_c   1.000
_cell.angle_alpha   90.00
_cell.angle_beta   90.00
_cell.angle_gamma   90.00
#
_symmetry.space_group_name_H-M   'P 1'
#
loop_
_entity.id
_entity.type
_entity.pdbx_description
1 polymer ?
#
loop_
_entity_poly.entity_id
_entity_poly.type
_entity_poly.pdbx_seq_one_letter_code
_entity_poly.pdbx_strand_id
1 'polypeptide(L)'
;HQGTVDKTAITNGAPAVVFAHVTKVLQGMGVELAKESEYKYKCVRPKRGAYAVEGDSSFMSDAGAVEGAGAAAETVYGDRSVDQGDEVRFSIELTRIEGLEGTLSLDIRRLKGNLRSYKFLYDTIRE
;
A
#
# COMPACT_ATOMS: atom_id res chain seq x y z
N HIS A 1 -13.71 22.99 -7.45
CA HIS A 1 -12.72 22.50 -6.46
C HIS A 1 -12.16 21.17 -6.96
N GLN A 2 -11.33 21.22 -8.00
CA GLN A 2 -10.60 20.06 -8.51
C GLN A 2 -9.31 20.00 -7.70
N GLY A 3 -9.24 19.08 -6.74
CA GLY A 3 -8.06 18.90 -5.89
C GLY A 3 -6.82 18.70 -6.76
N THR A 4 -5.73 19.33 -6.36
CA THR A 4 -4.39 19.16 -6.92
C THR A 4 -4.13 17.68 -7.21
N VAL A 5 -3.96 17.35 -8.48
CA VAL A 5 -3.57 16.01 -8.93
C VAL A 5 -2.12 15.82 -8.50
N ASP A 6 -1.91 15.14 -7.38
CA ASP A 6 -0.59 14.72 -6.95
C ASP A 6 -0.09 13.64 -7.92
N LYS A 7 0.64 14.06 -8.96
CA LYS A 7 1.30 13.19 -9.94
C LYS A 7 2.50 12.52 -9.26
N THR A 8 2.21 11.56 -8.39
CA THR A 8 3.14 11.08 -7.36
C THR A 8 4.38 10.38 -7.89
N ALA A 9 4.31 9.81 -9.09
CA ALA A 9 5.45 9.27 -9.80
C ALA A 9 5.26 9.48 -11.30
N ILE A 10 6.14 10.27 -11.90
CA ILE A 10 6.28 10.36 -13.35
C ILE A 10 7.25 9.25 -13.75
N THR A 11 6.80 8.33 -14.58
CA THR A 11 7.60 7.18 -15.01
C THR A 11 7.50 6.96 -16.51
N ASN A 12 8.61 6.51 -17.09
CA ASN A 12 8.75 6.23 -18.50
C ASN A 12 8.88 4.71 -18.68
N GLY A 13 8.01 4.12 -19.50
CA GLY A 13 8.02 2.69 -19.76
C GLY A 13 6.68 2.17 -20.27
N ALA A 14 6.64 0.89 -20.61
CA ALA A 14 5.38 0.24 -20.99
C ALA A 14 4.43 0.19 -19.77
N PRO A 15 3.14 0.58 -19.91
CA PRO A 15 2.17 0.58 -18.80
C PRO A 15 2.13 -0.74 -18.02
N ALA A 16 2.19 -1.87 -18.72
CA ALA A 16 2.19 -3.19 -18.11
C ALA A 16 3.41 -3.45 -17.20
N VAL A 17 4.60 -2.98 -17.60
CA VAL A 17 5.84 -3.16 -16.82
C VAL A 17 5.81 -2.32 -15.56
N VAL A 18 5.41 -1.06 -15.71
CA VAL A 18 5.25 -0.12 -14.58
C VAL A 18 4.23 -0.66 -13.60
N PHE A 19 3.07 -1.10 -14.10
CA PHE A 19 1.99 -1.59 -13.25
C PHE A 19 2.35 -2.90 -12.53
N ALA A 20 3.07 -3.81 -13.20
CA ALA A 20 3.62 -5.01 -12.57
C ALA A 20 4.61 -4.68 -11.46
N HIS A 21 5.47 -3.66 -11.66
CA HIS A 21 6.38 -3.19 -10.63
C HIS A 21 5.63 -2.62 -9.41
N VAL A 22 4.66 -1.72 -9.64
CA VAL A 22 3.81 -1.16 -8.59
C VAL A 22 3.09 -2.26 -7.80
N THR A 23 2.54 -3.26 -8.50
CA THR A 23 1.87 -4.41 -7.88
C THR A 23 2.82 -5.14 -6.92
N LYS A 24 4.05 -5.40 -7.36
CA LYS A 24 5.06 -6.09 -6.54
C LYS A 24 5.45 -5.28 -5.30
N VAL A 25 5.62 -3.97 -5.45
CA VAL A 25 5.95 -3.07 -4.31
C VAL A 25 4.83 -3.09 -3.28
N LEU A 26 3.58 -2.89 -3.70
CA LEU A 26 2.43 -2.87 -2.78
C LEU A 26 2.23 -4.21 -2.08
N GLN A 27 2.38 -5.33 -2.78
CA GLN A 27 2.34 -6.66 -2.19
C GLN A 27 3.47 -6.87 -1.18
N GLY A 28 4.69 -6.42 -1.49
CA GLY A 28 5.82 -6.46 -0.58
C GLY A 28 5.62 -5.63 0.69
N MET A 29 4.78 -4.60 0.63
CA MET A 29 4.39 -3.78 1.79
C MET A 29 3.23 -4.38 2.61
N GLY A 30 2.75 -5.58 2.26
CA GLY A 30 1.60 -6.20 2.90
C GLY A 30 0.28 -5.47 2.64
N VAL A 31 0.17 -4.77 1.50
CA VAL A 31 -1.08 -4.14 1.05
C VAL A 31 -1.85 -5.13 0.19
N GLU A 32 -3.12 -5.32 0.52
CA GLU A 32 -4.04 -6.14 -0.27
C GLU A 32 -4.52 -5.40 -1.50
N LEU A 33 -4.51 -6.07 -2.64
CA LEU A 33 -4.86 -5.49 -3.93
C LEU A 33 -6.09 -6.18 -4.52
N ALA A 34 -7.10 -5.39 -4.85
CA ALA A 34 -8.28 -5.80 -5.61
C ALA A 34 -8.30 -5.08 -6.96
N LYS A 35 -8.19 -5.82 -8.06
CA LYS A 35 -8.19 -5.25 -9.42
C LYS A 35 -9.55 -4.65 -9.75
N GLU A 36 -9.60 -3.36 -10.06
CA GLU A 36 -10.81 -2.68 -10.54
C GLU A 36 -10.83 -2.53 -12.05
N SER A 37 -9.68 -2.26 -12.65
CA SER A 37 -9.52 -2.11 -14.11
C SER A 37 -8.12 -2.55 -14.51
N GLU A 38 -7.79 -2.47 -15.80
CA GLU A 38 -6.48 -2.90 -16.31
C GLU A 38 -5.31 -2.24 -15.58
N TYR A 39 -5.42 -0.94 -15.31
CA TYR A 39 -4.40 -0.13 -14.64
C TYR A 39 -4.90 0.54 -13.36
N LYS A 40 -5.86 -0.11 -12.67
CA LYS A 40 -6.45 0.42 -11.44
C LYS A 40 -6.64 -0.66 -10.37
N TYR A 41 -6.16 -0.36 -9.16
CA TYR A 41 -6.36 -1.18 -7.97
C TYR A 41 -7.11 -0.41 -6.89
N LYS A 42 -8.02 -1.12 -6.21
CA LYS A 42 -8.38 -0.83 -4.82
C LYS A 42 -7.37 -1.51 -3.91
N CYS A 43 -6.80 -0.73 -3.03
CA CYS A 43 -5.75 -1.15 -2.12
C CYS A 43 -6.26 -1.06 -0.67
N VAL A 44 -5.96 -2.06 0.13
CA VAL A 44 -6.29 -2.09 1.56
C VAL A 44 -5.02 -2.42 2.35
N ARG A 45 -4.59 -1.49 3.18
CA ARG A 45 -3.65 -1.78 4.25
C ARG A 45 -4.47 -2.15 5.50
N PRO A 46 -4.31 -3.36 6.06
CA PRO A 46 -5.05 -3.78 7.25
C PRO A 46 -4.66 -2.96 8.48
N LYS A 47 -5.51 -3.00 9.51
CA LYS A 47 -5.16 -2.45 10.83
C LYS A 47 -4.04 -3.29 11.46
N ARG A 48 -3.12 -2.65 12.18
CA ARG A 48 -2.04 -3.30 12.93
C ARG A 48 -2.66 -4.31 13.92
N GLY A 49 -2.29 -5.58 13.76
CA GLY A 49 -2.84 -6.68 14.55
C GLY A 49 -4.18 -7.23 14.06
N ALA A 50 -4.74 -6.78 12.93
CA ALA A 50 -5.95 -7.37 12.35
C ALA A 50 -5.75 -8.83 11.92
N TYR A 51 -4.51 -9.20 11.56
CA TYR A 51 -4.11 -10.56 11.24
C TYR A 51 -3.28 -11.21 12.36
N ALA A 52 -3.29 -10.65 13.57
CA ALA A 52 -2.78 -11.38 14.72
C ALA A 52 -3.67 -12.61 14.90
N VAL A 53 -3.16 -13.74 14.42
CA VAL A 53 -3.76 -15.06 14.57
C VAL A 53 -4.18 -15.20 16.02
N GLU A 54 -5.43 -15.58 16.26
CA GLU A 54 -5.93 -15.92 17.59
C GLU A 54 -5.15 -17.15 18.10
N GLY A 55 -3.96 -16.91 18.63
CA GLY A 55 -3.24 -17.82 19.50
C GLY A 55 -3.72 -17.53 20.92
N ASP A 56 -4.51 -18.46 21.45
CA ASP A 56 -4.99 -18.52 22.83
C ASP A 56 -3.98 -17.92 23.83
N SER A 57 -4.45 -16.93 24.58
CA SER A 57 -3.68 -16.25 25.61
C SER A 57 -3.50 -17.15 26.83
N SER A 58 -2.40 -17.89 26.86
CA SER A 58 -1.96 -18.61 28.05
C SER A 58 -0.46 -18.46 28.26
N PHE A 59 -0.11 -17.58 29.21
CA PHE A 59 1.10 -17.60 30.05
C PHE A 59 2.49 -17.32 29.43
N MET A 60 3.19 -16.41 30.15
CA MET A 60 4.62 -16.14 30.28
C MET A 60 5.66 -16.76 29.33
N SER A 61 6.48 -15.84 28.78
CA SER A 61 7.95 -15.86 28.59
C SER A 61 8.68 -16.94 27.79
N ASP A 62 9.57 -16.41 26.94
CA ASP A 62 10.90 -16.91 26.55
C ASP A 62 11.04 -17.85 25.34
N ALA A 63 12.06 -17.50 24.54
CA ALA A 63 12.81 -18.22 23.52
C ALA A 63 12.14 -19.36 22.71
N GLY A 64 12.14 -19.21 21.39
CA GLY A 64 12.13 -20.37 20.49
C GLY A 64 11.55 -20.08 19.11
N ALA A 65 12.43 -20.03 18.11
CA ALA A 65 12.06 -20.03 16.70
C ALA A 65 11.30 -21.31 16.32
N VAL A 66 10.26 -21.19 15.50
CA VAL A 66 9.86 -22.24 14.55
C VAL A 66 9.17 -21.61 13.35
N GLU A 67 9.61 -22.06 12.19
CA GLU A 67 9.19 -21.62 10.87
C GLU A 67 7.87 -22.26 10.42
N GLY A 68 7.12 -21.48 9.63
CA GLY A 68 6.41 -22.00 8.47
C GLY A 68 4.89 -22.14 8.59
N ALA A 69 4.15 -21.15 8.06
CA ALA A 69 3.19 -21.34 6.98
C ALA A 69 2.42 -20.04 6.68
N GLY A 70 2.72 -19.43 5.53
CA GLY A 70 2.06 -18.21 5.04
C GLY A 70 2.75 -16.94 5.51
N ALA A 71 3.90 -16.61 4.91
CA ALA A 71 4.49 -15.29 5.04
C ALA A 71 3.55 -14.27 4.38
N ALA A 72 2.49 -13.86 5.09
CA ALA A 72 1.90 -12.57 4.86
C ALA A 72 3.05 -11.58 4.98
N ALA A 73 3.42 -10.91 3.88
CA ALA A 73 4.45 -9.90 3.91
C ALA A 73 4.16 -8.97 5.09
N GLU A 74 5.17 -8.73 5.93
CA GLU A 74 5.01 -7.94 7.13
C GLU A 74 4.47 -6.56 6.72
N THR A 75 3.21 -6.28 7.09
CA THR A 75 2.55 -5.05 6.65
C THR A 75 3.35 -3.86 7.19
N VAL A 76 3.69 -2.94 6.29
CA VAL A 76 4.50 -1.78 6.67
C VAL A 76 3.66 -0.80 7.50
N TYR A 77 4.19 -0.47 8.67
CA TYR A 77 3.64 0.53 9.56
C TYR A 77 4.72 1.48 10.06
N GLY A 78 4.35 2.72 10.30
CA GLY A 78 5.22 3.72 10.90
C GLY A 78 5.25 3.64 12.42
N ASP A 79 6.09 4.48 13.04
CA ASP A 79 6.04 4.72 14.47
C ASP A 79 4.64 5.23 14.89
N ARG A 80 4.22 4.92 16.12
CA ARG A 80 2.87 5.27 16.63
C ARG A 80 2.59 6.79 16.60
N SER A 81 3.62 7.62 16.62
CA SER A 81 3.49 9.08 16.50
C SER A 81 3.01 9.52 15.12
N VAL A 82 3.51 8.88 14.06
CA VAL A 82 3.26 9.24 12.65
C VAL A 82 2.23 8.34 11.96
N ASP A 83 2.05 7.11 12.45
CA ASP A 83 1.09 6.13 11.94
C ASP A 83 0.42 5.40 13.11
N GLN A 84 -0.89 5.60 13.24
CA GLN A 84 -1.69 4.93 14.29
C GLN A 84 -1.86 3.42 14.02
N GLY A 85 -1.46 2.94 12.84
CA GLY A 85 -1.63 1.56 12.43
C GLY A 85 -3.07 1.22 12.07
N ASP A 86 -3.94 2.20 11.79
CA ASP A 86 -5.31 1.92 11.38
C ASP A 86 -5.37 1.38 9.95
N GLU A 87 -6.52 0.77 9.63
CA GLU A 87 -6.87 0.38 8.27
C GLU A 87 -6.89 1.62 7.36
N VAL A 88 -6.22 1.51 6.21
CA VAL A 88 -6.22 2.53 5.17
C VAL A 88 -6.70 1.88 3.88
N ARG A 89 -7.69 2.51 3.23
CA ARG A 89 -8.13 2.12 1.88
C ARG A 89 -7.82 3.23 0.92
N PHE A 90 -7.26 2.90 -0.22
CA PHE A 90 -6.87 3.87 -1.24
C PHE A 90 -7.00 3.23 -2.62
N SER A 91 -7.12 4.04 -3.67
CA SER A 91 -7.02 3.57 -5.04
C SER A 91 -5.70 4.01 -5.65
N ILE A 92 -5.13 3.16 -6.49
CA ILE A 92 -4.01 3.49 -7.35
C ILE A 92 -4.44 3.35 -8.80
N GLU A 93 -4.12 4.34 -9.62
CA GLU A 93 -4.43 4.36 -11.04
C GLU A 93 -3.25 4.88 -11.87
N LEU A 94 -2.88 4.15 -12.91
CA LEU A 94 -1.89 4.60 -13.88
C LEU A 94 -2.60 5.36 -15.01
N THR A 95 -2.22 6.61 -15.21
CA THR A 95 -2.79 7.48 -16.25
C THR A 95 -1.70 7.97 -17.20
N ARG A 96 -2.02 8.11 -18.49
CA ARG A 96 -1.12 8.77 -19.45
C ARG A 96 -1.25 10.27 -19.30
N ILE A 97 -0.12 10.98 -19.27
CA ILE A 97 -0.14 12.44 -19.25
C ILE A 97 -0.34 12.94 -20.68
N GLU A 98 -1.45 13.62 -20.92
CA GLU A 98 -1.70 14.28 -22.20
C GLU A 98 -0.64 15.36 -22.47
N GLY A 99 -0.10 15.39 -23.68
CA GLY A 99 0.93 16.36 -24.09
C GLY A 99 2.38 15.98 -23.73
N LEU A 100 2.61 14.84 -23.05
CA LEU A 100 3.95 14.29 -22.82
C LEU A 100 4.03 12.86 -23.35
N GLU A 101 4.69 12.68 -24.50
CA GLU A 101 4.79 11.37 -25.15
C GLU A 101 5.51 10.36 -24.25
N GLY A 102 4.89 9.19 -24.06
CA GLY A 102 5.45 8.09 -23.28
C GLY A 102 5.48 8.31 -21.76
N THR A 103 4.89 9.40 -21.26
CA THR A 103 4.93 9.73 -19.84
C THR A 103 3.67 9.26 -19.11
N LEU A 104 3.87 8.50 -18.03
CA LEU A 104 2.80 7.98 -17.19
C LEU A 104 2.82 8.66 -15.82
N SER A 105 1.65 8.92 -15.26
CA SER A 105 1.45 9.36 -13.87
C SER A 105 0.75 8.30 -13.05
N LEU A 106 1.24 8.11 -11.82
CA LEU A 106 0.58 7.31 -10.80
C LEU A 106 -0.30 8.20 -9.91
N ASP A 107 -1.61 8.04 -9.99
CA ASP A 107 -2.60 8.68 -9.12
C ASP A 107 -2.83 7.81 -7.89
N ILE A 108 -2.66 8.37 -6.69
CA ILE A 108 -2.91 7.70 -5.42
C ILE A 108 -3.99 8.48 -4.68
N ARG A 109 -5.12 7.84 -4.40
CA ARG A 109 -6.27 8.52 -3.78
C ARG A 109 -6.73 7.80 -2.52
N ARG A 110 -6.76 8.52 -1.40
CA ARG A 110 -7.37 8.03 -0.16
C ARG A 110 -8.87 7.80 -0.33
N LEU A 111 -9.34 6.61 0.01
CA LEU A 111 -10.76 6.26 0.08
C LEU A 111 -11.24 6.22 1.54
N LYS A 112 -10.44 5.65 2.46
CA LYS A 112 -10.74 5.52 3.89
C LYS A 112 -9.45 5.51 4.71
N GLY A 113 -9.56 5.82 6.00
CA GLY A 113 -8.45 5.77 6.96
C GLY A 113 -8.10 7.16 7.49
N ASN A 114 -7.39 7.21 8.62
CA ASN A 114 -6.96 8.47 9.20
C ASN A 114 -5.85 9.12 8.34
N LEU A 115 -5.70 10.44 8.44
CA LEU A 115 -4.76 11.19 7.61
C LEU A 115 -3.30 10.84 7.88
N ARG A 116 -2.94 10.54 9.13
CA ARG A 116 -1.56 10.22 9.54
C ARG A 116 -1.08 8.91 8.93
N SER A 117 -1.87 7.86 9.13
CA SER A 117 -1.65 6.53 8.54
C SER A 117 -1.63 6.56 7.01
N TYR A 118 -2.53 7.31 6.38
CA TYR A 118 -2.50 7.50 4.93
C TYR A 118 -1.25 8.27 4.48
N LYS A 119 -0.89 9.35 5.17
CA LYS A 119 0.28 10.18 4.83
C LYS A 119 1.55 9.33 4.89
N PHE A 120 1.74 8.58 5.98
CA PHE A 120 2.88 7.67 6.11
C PHE A 120 2.93 6.68 4.93
N LEU A 121 1.81 5.99 4.65
CA LEU A 121 1.76 5.01 3.58
C LEU A 121 2.05 5.63 2.20
N TYR A 122 1.49 6.82 1.94
CA TYR A 122 1.73 7.57 0.71
C TYR A 122 3.19 7.98 0.57
N ASP A 123 3.81 8.50 1.63
CA ASP A 123 5.23 8.87 1.63
C ASP A 123 6.09 7.63 1.35
N THR A 124 5.78 6.49 1.97
CA THR A 124 6.52 5.23 1.74
C THR A 124 6.34 4.66 0.33
N ILE A 125 5.16 4.79 -0.30
CA ILE A 125 4.95 4.33 -1.69
C ILE A 125 5.68 5.23 -2.70
N ARG A 126 5.92 6.49 -2.34
CA ARG A 126 6.54 7.48 -3.21
C ARG A 126 8.07 7.35 -3.25
N GLU A 127 8.69 6.89 -2.17
CA GLU A 127 10.14 6.64 -2.07
C GLU A 127 10.58 5.44 -2.93
#